data_AF-A0A2E1JGN3-F1
#
_entry.id   AF-A0A2E1JGN3-F1
#
_cell.length_a   1.000
_cell.length_b   1.000
_cell.length_c   1.000
_cell.angle_alpha   90.00
_cell.angle_beta   90.00
_cell.angle_gamma   90.00
#
_symmetry.space_group_name_H-M   'P 1'
#
loop_
_entity.id
_entity.type
_entity.pdbx_description
1 polymer ?
#
loop_
_entity_poly.entity_id
_entity_poly.type
_entity_poly.pdbx_seq_one_letter_code
_entity_poly.pdbx_strand_id
1 'polypeptide(L)'
;MVLSSTITRLCSTSSQIIFTFLDIYILIISAILLIKKIFIENKIVVLFPNFYKMKNYDLSASCNTIEKNSSFTGNFTSESDFRIDGSFEGNIETKGKVVIGKNGKIDGTIVCSSADIEGNFSGTIHVQDLLSIRSTGEVHGDVVMSKLIVESGAVFNAKSSMQNDATNIAPLKKITNFNDAREKTA
;
A
#
# COMPACT_ATOMS: atom_id res chain seq x y z
N MET A 1 -81.73 35.25 35.11
CA MET A 1 -80.74 35.76 34.14
C MET A 1 -79.30 35.27 34.38
N VAL A 2 -79.00 34.51 35.46
CA VAL A 2 -77.62 34.14 35.85
C VAL A 2 -77.15 32.78 35.29
N LEU A 3 -78.06 31.88 34.87
CA LEU A 3 -77.68 30.55 34.35
C LEU A 3 -77.22 30.54 32.88
N SER A 4 -77.79 31.39 32.02
CA SER A 4 -77.45 31.43 30.59
C SER A 4 -76.04 32.00 30.36
N SER A 5 -75.61 32.98 31.16
CA SER A 5 -74.26 33.56 31.08
C SER A 5 -73.14 32.59 31.47
N THR A 6 -73.43 31.59 32.31
CA THR A 6 -72.42 30.63 32.80
C THR A 6 -72.15 29.53 31.78
N ILE A 7 -73.18 29.09 31.04
CA ILE A 7 -73.05 28.07 29.98
C ILE A 7 -72.29 28.63 28.76
N THR A 8 -72.55 29.88 28.38
CA THR A 8 -71.78 30.56 27.31
C THR A 8 -70.32 30.78 27.72
N ARG A 9 -70.04 31.03 29.01
CA ARG A 9 -68.67 31.10 29.56
C ARG A 9 -67.97 29.73 29.61
N LEU A 10 -68.70 28.64 29.86
CA LEU A 10 -68.15 27.28 29.83
C LEU A 10 -67.78 26.83 28.39
N CYS A 11 -68.57 27.24 27.40
CA CYS A 11 -68.31 26.98 25.97
C CYS A 11 -67.18 27.85 25.40
N SER A 12 -67.07 29.11 25.87
CA SER A 12 -65.94 30.00 25.60
C SER A 12 -64.63 29.43 26.13
N THR A 13 -64.64 28.88 27.34
CA THR A 13 -63.43 28.35 27.99
C THR A 13 -62.99 27.02 27.39
N SER A 14 -63.91 26.12 27.00
CA SER A 14 -63.56 24.90 26.27
C SER A 14 -62.98 25.18 24.88
N SER A 15 -63.55 26.13 24.14
CA SER A 15 -62.99 26.58 22.86
C SER A 15 -61.62 27.24 23.06
N GLN A 16 -61.45 28.12 24.05
CA GLN A 16 -60.15 28.72 24.38
C GLN A 16 -59.09 27.67 24.72
N ILE A 17 -59.46 26.61 25.46
CA ILE A 17 -58.55 25.50 25.77
C ILE A 17 -58.15 24.76 24.49
N ILE A 18 -59.09 24.45 23.60
CA ILE A 18 -58.81 23.76 22.32
C ILE A 18 -57.95 24.64 21.39
N PHE A 19 -58.21 25.95 21.35
CA PHE A 19 -57.37 26.92 20.62
C PHE A 19 -55.96 26.98 21.21
N THR A 20 -55.80 27.00 22.55
CA THR A 20 -54.47 26.96 23.17
C THR A 20 -53.71 25.66 22.90
N PHE A 21 -54.39 24.51 22.84
CA PHE A 21 -53.74 23.24 22.48
C PHE A 21 -53.31 23.19 21.02
N LEU A 22 -54.13 23.73 20.10
CA LEU A 22 -53.82 23.77 18.68
C LEU A 22 -52.66 24.75 18.39
N ASP A 23 -52.65 25.89 19.05
CA ASP A 23 -51.57 26.88 18.95
C ASP A 23 -50.25 26.33 19.50
N ILE A 24 -50.28 25.64 20.66
CA ILE A 24 -49.11 24.95 21.22
C ILE A 24 -48.61 23.86 20.26
N TYR A 25 -49.51 23.09 19.65
CA TYR A 25 -49.14 22.02 18.71
C TYR A 25 -48.52 22.58 17.42
N ILE A 26 -49.04 23.69 16.88
CA ILE A 26 -48.46 24.40 15.74
C ILE A 26 -47.09 24.98 16.09
N LEU A 27 -46.91 25.52 17.31
CA LEU A 27 -45.63 26.01 17.81
C LEU A 27 -44.60 24.88 17.94
N ILE A 28 -45.04 23.70 18.41
CA ILE A 28 -44.20 22.49 18.51
C ILE A 28 -43.80 21.98 17.11
N ILE A 29 -44.74 21.89 16.16
CA ILE A 29 -44.43 21.46 14.78
C ILE A 29 -43.50 22.47 14.10
N SER A 30 -43.75 23.77 14.27
CA SER A 30 -42.89 24.84 13.74
C SER A 30 -41.48 24.78 14.34
N ALA A 31 -41.34 24.55 15.64
CA ALA A 31 -40.05 24.36 16.29
C ALA A 31 -39.32 23.10 15.80
N ILE A 32 -40.02 21.98 15.60
CA ILE A 32 -39.46 20.73 15.05
C ILE A 32 -39.02 20.94 13.58
N LEU A 33 -39.79 21.66 12.78
CA LEU A 33 -39.40 22.02 11.40
C LEU A 33 -38.20 22.97 11.39
N LEU A 34 -38.12 23.92 12.32
CA LEU A 34 -36.99 24.81 12.48
C LEU A 34 -35.72 24.05 12.87
N ILE A 35 -35.83 23.08 13.79
CA ILE A 35 -34.73 22.18 14.19
C ILE A 35 -34.26 21.31 13.01
N LYS A 36 -35.19 20.76 12.20
CA LYS A 36 -34.85 20.04 10.96
C LYS A 36 -34.19 20.95 9.92
N LYS A 37 -34.63 22.21 9.80
CA LYS A 37 -34.04 23.20 8.88
C LYS A 37 -32.63 23.63 9.31
N ILE A 38 -32.42 23.82 10.62
CA ILE A 38 -31.10 24.04 11.23
C ILE A 38 -30.17 22.84 10.97
N PHE A 39 -30.70 21.61 10.98
CA PHE A 39 -29.93 20.39 10.71
C PHE A 39 -29.60 20.16 9.23
N ILE A 40 -30.43 20.66 8.29
CA ILE A 40 -30.23 20.48 6.84
C ILE A 40 -29.36 21.60 6.23
N GLU A 41 -29.42 22.84 6.75
CA GLU A 41 -28.63 23.95 6.20
C GLU A 41 -27.28 24.16 6.90
N ASN A 42 -27.12 23.74 8.16
CA ASN A 42 -25.81 23.75 8.81
C ASN A 42 -25.09 22.45 8.52
N LYS A 43 -24.23 22.51 7.49
CA LYS A 43 -22.96 21.80 7.42
C LYS A 43 -22.46 21.46 8.84
N ILE A 44 -22.68 20.22 9.29
CA ILE A 44 -21.77 19.55 10.23
C ILE A 44 -20.59 19.04 9.39
N VAL A 45 -19.95 20.03 8.77
CA VAL A 45 -18.57 20.05 8.35
C VAL A 45 -18.07 21.25 9.12
N VAL A 46 -16.97 21.11 9.85
CA VAL A 46 -16.35 22.12 10.72
C VAL A 46 -16.84 22.11 12.19
N LEU A 47 -16.42 21.09 12.96
CA LEU A 47 -15.91 21.25 14.34
C LEU A 47 -15.16 19.99 14.84
N PHE A 48 -14.36 19.38 13.97
CA PHE A 48 -13.11 18.69 14.35
C PHE A 48 -12.03 19.16 13.37
N PRO A 49 -11.23 20.19 13.71
CA PRO A 49 -10.26 20.76 12.78
C PRO A 49 -9.02 19.88 12.55
N ASN A 50 -8.83 18.80 13.29
CA ASN A 50 -7.73 17.86 13.09
C ASN A 50 -8.07 16.50 13.72
N PHE A 51 -7.66 15.42 13.05
CA PHE A 51 -7.88 14.00 13.40
C PHE A 51 -9.21 13.38 12.95
N TYR A 52 -9.33 13.13 11.65
CA TYR A 52 -9.18 11.77 11.15
C TYR A 52 -8.72 11.86 9.70
N LYS A 53 -7.40 11.92 9.53
CA LYS A 53 -6.75 11.71 8.25
C LYS A 53 -6.99 10.24 7.91
N MET A 54 -8.07 9.94 7.19
CA MET A 54 -8.12 8.69 6.43
C MET A 54 -6.87 8.73 5.56
N LYS A 55 -5.88 7.88 5.89
CA LYS A 55 -4.85 7.53 4.93
C LYS A 55 -5.63 7.09 3.69
N ASN A 56 -5.47 7.81 2.58
CA ASN A 56 -5.70 7.19 1.29
C ASN A 56 -4.85 5.92 1.34
N TYR A 57 -5.51 4.77 1.50
CA TYR A 57 -4.86 3.53 1.15
C TYR A 57 -4.89 3.59 -0.36
N ASP A 58 -3.83 4.13 -0.94
CA ASP A 58 -3.59 4.01 -2.36
C ASP A 58 -3.68 2.51 -2.65
N LEU A 59 -4.79 2.07 -3.27
CA LEU A 59 -4.95 0.68 -3.74
C LEU A 59 -3.89 0.32 -4.81
N SER A 60 -2.96 1.25 -5.10
CA SER A 60 -1.79 1.12 -5.93
C SER A 60 -0.49 0.86 -5.14
N ALA A 61 -0.51 0.79 -3.80
CA ALA A 61 0.69 0.64 -2.98
C ALA A 61 0.48 -0.25 -1.73
N SER A 62 -0.18 -1.39 -1.88
CA SER A 62 -0.28 -2.43 -0.84
C SER A 62 1.06 -3.18 -0.68
N CYS A 63 2.08 -2.49 -0.17
CA CYS A 63 3.36 -3.10 0.15
C CYS A 63 3.30 -3.81 1.50
N ASN A 64 3.60 -5.09 1.51
CA ASN A 64 3.76 -5.88 2.73
C ASN A 64 5.14 -5.54 3.33
N THR A 65 5.21 -5.07 4.57
CA THR A 65 6.48 -4.69 5.19
C THR A 65 6.70 -5.44 6.50
N ILE A 66 7.88 -6.02 6.67
CA ILE A 66 8.37 -6.60 7.93
C ILE A 66 9.42 -5.67 8.53
N GLU A 67 9.21 -5.25 9.78
CA GLU A 67 10.13 -4.34 10.48
C GLU A 67 11.35 -5.06 11.07
N LYS A 68 12.37 -4.26 11.42
CA LYS A 68 13.70 -4.68 11.91
C LYS A 68 13.77 -5.52 13.19
N ASN A 69 12.66 -5.72 13.88
CA ASN A 69 12.58 -6.51 15.11
C ASN A 69 11.59 -7.68 14.98
N SER A 70 11.33 -8.10 13.75
CA SER A 70 10.44 -9.20 13.46
C SER A 70 11.22 -10.33 12.79
N SER A 71 10.98 -11.55 13.28
CA SER A 71 11.48 -12.79 12.69
C SER A 71 10.30 -13.59 12.15
N PHE A 72 10.37 -14.03 10.90
CA PHE A 72 9.37 -14.88 10.29
C PHE A 72 10.01 -16.18 9.82
N THR A 73 9.36 -17.31 10.08
CA THR A 73 9.81 -18.62 9.59
C THR A 73 8.64 -19.31 8.92
N GLY A 74 8.83 -19.74 7.66
CA GLY A 74 7.83 -20.48 6.90
C GLY A 74 7.73 -20.06 5.44
N ASN A 75 6.55 -20.24 4.87
CA ASN A 75 6.27 -19.89 3.49
C ASN A 75 5.42 -18.62 3.43
N PHE A 76 5.83 -17.66 2.60
CA PHE A 76 5.13 -16.40 2.37
C PHE A 76 4.77 -16.27 0.90
N THR A 77 3.49 -16.09 0.60
CA THR A 77 2.99 -15.88 -0.76
C THR A 77 2.19 -14.58 -0.82
N SER A 78 2.50 -13.72 -1.78
CA SER A 78 1.78 -12.45 -1.98
C SER A 78 1.74 -12.07 -3.46
N GLU A 79 0.75 -11.28 -3.86
CA GLU A 79 0.70 -10.74 -5.23
C GLU A 79 1.27 -9.32 -5.32
N SER A 80 1.59 -8.71 -4.18
CA SER A 80 2.06 -7.32 -4.09
C SER A 80 3.51 -7.22 -3.63
N ASP A 81 4.03 -6.00 -3.65
CA ASP A 81 5.40 -5.71 -3.23
C ASP A 81 5.66 -6.15 -1.78
N PHE A 82 6.85 -6.68 -1.54
CA PHE A 82 7.28 -7.19 -0.26
C PHE A 82 8.58 -6.52 0.18
N ARG A 83 8.56 -5.86 1.34
CA ARG A 83 9.70 -5.21 1.95
C ARG A 83 10.04 -5.90 3.27
N ILE A 84 11.31 -6.15 3.50
CA ILE A 84 11.78 -6.74 4.74
C ILE A 84 13.03 -6.03 5.25
N ASP A 85 12.93 -5.57 6.49
CA ASP A 85 14.03 -4.99 7.25
C ASP A 85 14.42 -5.87 8.46
N GLY A 86 13.81 -7.06 8.62
CA GLY A 86 14.03 -8.02 9.71
C GLY A 86 14.61 -9.38 9.26
N SER A 87 14.37 -10.45 10.03
CA SER A 87 14.87 -11.80 9.70
C SER A 87 13.77 -12.68 9.09
N PHE A 88 14.08 -13.37 8.00
CA PHE A 88 13.16 -14.32 7.35
C PHE A 88 13.88 -15.62 7.00
N GLU A 89 13.27 -16.73 7.40
CA GLU A 89 13.77 -18.07 7.08
C GLU A 89 12.67 -18.87 6.37
N GLY A 90 12.92 -19.30 5.14
CA GLY A 90 11.99 -20.14 4.37
C GLY A 90 11.79 -19.69 2.93
N ASN A 91 10.56 -19.80 2.42
CA ASN A 91 10.27 -19.56 1.00
C ASN A 91 9.38 -18.33 0.80
N ILE A 92 9.78 -17.45 -0.12
CA ILE A 92 9.04 -16.26 -0.51
C ILE A 92 8.63 -16.41 -1.97
N GLU A 93 7.34 -16.31 -2.25
CA GLU A 93 6.80 -16.26 -3.60
C GLU A 93 5.97 -14.99 -3.77
N THR A 94 6.40 -14.10 -4.67
CA THR A 94 5.63 -12.91 -4.99
C THR A 94 5.62 -12.59 -6.47
N LYS A 95 4.51 -12.01 -6.96
CA LYS A 95 4.44 -11.44 -8.31
C LYS A 95 5.00 -10.02 -8.36
N GLY A 96 5.14 -9.37 -7.20
CA GLY A 96 5.62 -8.00 -7.08
C GLY A 96 7.14 -7.89 -6.93
N LYS A 97 7.57 -6.72 -6.45
CA LYS A 97 8.96 -6.43 -6.13
C LYS A 97 9.30 -6.85 -4.71
N VAL A 98 10.44 -7.52 -4.52
CA VAL A 98 11.03 -7.79 -3.21
C VAL A 98 12.09 -6.74 -2.89
N VAL A 99 12.04 -6.16 -1.70
CA VAL A 99 13.02 -5.20 -1.20
C VAL A 99 13.58 -5.71 0.13
N ILE A 100 14.85 -6.10 0.12
CA ILE A 100 15.59 -6.45 1.33
C ILE A 100 16.27 -5.18 1.81
N GLY A 101 15.81 -4.59 2.89
CA GLY A 101 16.43 -3.41 3.49
C GLY A 101 17.76 -3.73 4.17
N LYS A 102 18.47 -2.71 4.65
CA LYS A 102 19.84 -2.82 5.19
C LYS A 102 19.98 -3.79 6.37
N ASN A 103 18.95 -3.90 7.19
CA ASN A 103 18.92 -4.82 8.34
C ASN A 103 18.21 -6.15 7.99
N GLY A 104 17.75 -6.30 6.74
CA GLY A 104 17.09 -7.48 6.26
C GLY A 104 18.08 -8.64 6.13
N LYS A 105 17.72 -9.77 6.73
CA LYS A 105 18.42 -11.05 6.57
C LYS A 105 17.43 -12.09 6.08
N ILE A 106 17.71 -12.69 4.94
CA ILE A 106 16.87 -13.76 4.39
C ILE A 106 17.71 -14.98 4.13
N ASP A 107 17.28 -16.09 4.71
CA ASP A 107 17.84 -17.42 4.48
C ASP A 107 16.76 -18.30 3.82
N GLY A 108 16.95 -18.68 2.55
CA GLY A 108 16.03 -19.59 1.86
C GLY A 108 15.83 -19.32 0.37
N THR A 109 14.61 -19.56 -0.12
CA THR A 109 14.29 -19.46 -1.56
C THR A 109 13.35 -18.29 -1.85
N ILE A 110 13.70 -17.45 -2.83
CA ILE A 110 12.86 -16.32 -3.25
C ILE A 110 12.49 -16.48 -4.73
N VAL A 111 11.21 -16.32 -5.04
CA VAL A 111 10.67 -16.23 -6.40
C VAL A 111 9.94 -14.90 -6.53
N CYS A 112 10.41 -14.03 -7.42
CA CYS A 112 9.83 -12.69 -7.60
C CYS A 112 9.95 -12.15 -9.03
N SER A 113 9.19 -11.11 -9.37
CA SER A 113 9.39 -10.39 -10.66
C SER A 113 10.67 -9.55 -10.62
N SER A 114 10.84 -8.75 -9.57
CA SER A 114 12.01 -7.87 -9.40
C SER A 114 12.50 -7.88 -7.96
N ALA A 115 13.80 -7.70 -7.74
CA ALA A 115 14.40 -7.69 -6.41
C ALA A 115 15.42 -6.56 -6.23
N ASP A 116 15.31 -5.82 -5.12
CA ASP A 116 16.32 -4.87 -4.65
C ASP A 116 16.92 -5.40 -3.33
N ILE A 117 18.24 -5.57 -3.27
CA ILE A 117 18.94 -6.12 -2.12
C ILE A 117 19.89 -5.07 -1.53
N GLU A 118 19.57 -4.57 -0.33
CA GLU A 118 20.42 -3.70 0.50
C GLU A 118 21.03 -4.44 1.70
N GLY A 119 20.44 -5.56 2.12
CA GLY A 119 20.86 -6.36 3.27
C GLY A 119 21.59 -7.64 2.87
N ASN A 120 21.47 -8.68 3.70
CA ASN A 120 22.13 -9.97 3.49
C ASN A 120 21.12 -11.04 3.02
N PHE A 121 21.45 -11.69 1.92
CA PHE A 121 20.68 -12.80 1.35
C PHE A 121 21.56 -14.04 1.22
N SER A 122 21.04 -15.18 1.66
CA SER A 122 21.69 -16.49 1.53
C SER A 122 20.68 -17.53 1.05
N GLY A 123 20.97 -18.17 -0.08
CA GLY A 123 20.16 -19.25 -0.64
C GLY A 123 19.95 -19.12 -2.14
N THR A 124 18.72 -19.41 -2.59
CA THR A 124 18.40 -19.45 -4.02
C THR A 124 17.38 -18.38 -4.38
N ILE A 125 17.70 -17.53 -5.35
CA ILE A 125 16.78 -16.48 -5.82
C ILE A 125 16.49 -16.63 -7.31
N HIS A 126 15.21 -16.56 -7.64
CA HIS A 126 14.68 -16.56 -9.00
C HIS A 126 13.96 -15.22 -9.25
N VAL A 127 14.55 -14.39 -10.09
CA VAL A 127 14.03 -13.07 -10.47
C VAL A 127 13.67 -13.09 -11.95
N GLN A 128 12.43 -12.74 -12.30
CA GLN A 128 12.02 -12.78 -13.71
C GLN A 128 12.61 -11.63 -14.53
N ASP A 129 12.66 -10.42 -13.98
CA ASP A 129 13.02 -9.21 -14.70
C ASP A 129 14.39 -8.66 -14.28
N LEU A 130 14.45 -8.01 -13.12
CA LEU A 130 15.60 -7.22 -12.69
C LEU A 130 15.98 -7.52 -11.24
N LEU A 131 17.23 -7.94 -11.06
CA LEU A 131 17.90 -8.01 -9.77
C LEU A 131 18.84 -6.81 -9.61
N SER A 132 18.61 -5.98 -8.60
CA SER A 132 19.45 -4.84 -8.24
C SER A 132 20.08 -5.04 -6.87
N ILE A 133 21.40 -5.05 -6.81
CA ILE A 133 22.15 -5.16 -5.56
C ILE A 133 22.72 -3.78 -5.25
N ARG A 134 22.31 -3.23 -4.11
CA ARG A 134 22.74 -1.91 -3.64
C ARG A 134 24.12 -1.98 -3.01
N SER A 135 24.74 -0.82 -2.81
CA SER A 135 26.10 -0.69 -2.25
C SER A 135 26.36 -1.45 -0.94
N THR A 136 25.35 -1.71 -0.11
CA THR A 136 25.49 -2.49 1.14
C THR A 136 25.00 -3.93 1.04
N GLY A 137 24.49 -4.33 -0.12
CA GLY A 137 23.88 -5.63 -0.34
C GLY A 137 24.91 -6.75 -0.45
N GLU A 138 24.60 -7.88 0.16
CA GLU A 138 25.41 -9.09 0.15
C GLU A 138 24.56 -10.29 -0.25
N VAL A 139 24.96 -10.98 -1.32
CA VAL A 139 24.22 -12.10 -1.92
C VAL A 139 25.12 -13.32 -2.00
N HIS A 140 24.69 -14.41 -1.37
CA HIS A 140 25.35 -15.72 -1.39
C HIS A 140 24.41 -16.82 -1.88
N GLY A 141 24.94 -17.74 -2.70
CA GLY A 141 24.21 -18.94 -3.14
C GLY A 141 24.00 -19.02 -4.65
N ASP A 142 22.75 -19.25 -5.09
CA ASP A 142 22.39 -19.44 -6.50
C ASP A 142 21.39 -18.37 -6.94
N VAL A 143 21.62 -17.77 -8.11
CA VAL A 143 20.83 -16.62 -8.60
C VAL A 143 20.45 -16.86 -10.05
N VAL A 144 19.16 -16.79 -10.34
CA VAL A 144 18.62 -16.85 -11.71
C VAL A 144 17.89 -15.56 -12.00
N MET A 145 18.31 -14.82 -13.04
CA MET A 145 17.75 -13.51 -13.36
C MET A 145 17.88 -13.14 -14.83
N SER A 146 17.02 -12.27 -15.35
CA SER A 146 17.15 -11.77 -16.73
C SER A 146 18.10 -10.58 -16.84
N LYS A 147 18.05 -9.65 -15.87
CA LYS A 147 18.94 -8.47 -15.79
C LYS A 147 19.54 -8.37 -14.39
N LEU A 148 20.81 -7.97 -14.33
CA LEU A 148 21.55 -7.76 -13.09
C LEU A 148 22.14 -6.34 -13.07
N ILE A 149 21.90 -5.61 -11.98
CA ILE A 149 22.55 -4.35 -11.65
C ILE A 149 23.26 -4.52 -10.31
N VAL A 150 24.54 -4.15 -10.26
CA VAL A 150 25.36 -4.20 -9.04
C VAL A 150 25.95 -2.81 -8.81
N GLU A 151 25.63 -2.21 -7.68
CA GLU A 151 26.22 -0.94 -7.25
C GLU A 151 27.61 -1.14 -6.65
N SER A 152 28.44 -0.09 -6.69
CA SER A 152 29.78 -0.13 -6.10
C SER A 152 29.69 -0.34 -4.58
N GLY A 153 30.44 -1.32 -4.07
CA GLY A 153 30.43 -1.72 -2.66
C GLY A 153 29.64 -3.00 -2.37
N ALA A 154 28.77 -3.42 -3.29
CA ALA A 154 28.01 -4.65 -3.15
C ALA A 154 28.90 -5.91 -3.20
N VAL A 155 28.52 -6.94 -2.44
CA VAL A 155 29.16 -8.27 -2.46
C VAL A 155 28.24 -9.25 -3.16
N PHE A 156 28.70 -9.78 -4.30
CA PHE A 156 27.99 -10.82 -5.04
C PHE A 156 28.85 -12.07 -5.11
N ASN A 157 28.56 -13.05 -4.24
CA ASN A 157 29.26 -14.33 -4.18
C ASN A 157 28.27 -15.47 -4.42
N ALA A 158 27.73 -15.50 -5.64
CA ALA A 158 26.71 -16.45 -6.02
C ALA A 158 26.92 -16.97 -7.44
N LYS A 159 26.43 -18.18 -7.71
CA LYS A 159 26.38 -18.73 -9.06
C LYS A 159 25.20 -18.10 -9.81
N SER A 160 25.51 -17.25 -10.78
CA SER A 160 24.49 -16.59 -11.61
C SER A 160 24.17 -17.38 -12.88
N SER A 161 22.89 -17.55 -13.19
CA SER A 161 22.38 -18.03 -14.47
C SER A 161 21.44 -17.01 -15.07
N MET A 162 21.76 -16.51 -16.28
CA MET A 162 20.89 -15.52 -16.93
C MET A 162 19.74 -16.22 -17.67
N GLN A 163 18.51 -15.82 -17.39
CA GLN A 163 17.35 -16.18 -18.20
C GLN A 163 17.39 -15.33 -19.48
N ASN A 164 17.76 -15.96 -20.58
CA ASN A 164 17.91 -15.29 -21.85
C ASN A 164 16.55 -15.34 -22.58
N ASP A 165 15.86 -14.20 -22.66
CA ASP A 165 14.77 -13.99 -23.63
C ASP A 165 15.38 -13.90 -25.04
N ALA A 166 15.89 -15.02 -25.53
CA ALA A 166 16.61 -15.15 -26.79
C ALA A 166 15.66 -15.12 -28.01
N THR A 167 14.64 -14.25 -28.02
CA THR A 167 13.73 -14.09 -29.17
C THR A 167 13.94 -12.82 -29.98
N ASN A 168 14.79 -11.87 -29.58
CA ASN A 168 15.06 -10.67 -30.41
C ASN A 168 16.48 -10.10 -30.28
N ILE A 169 17.51 -10.93 -30.42
CA ILE A 169 18.87 -10.42 -30.67
C ILE A 169 19.41 -11.13 -31.90
N ALA A 170 19.44 -10.41 -33.02
CA ALA A 170 20.11 -10.84 -34.23
C ALA A 170 21.54 -11.29 -33.88
N PRO A 171 22.02 -12.44 -34.40
CA PRO A 171 23.31 -12.98 -33.99
C PRO A 171 24.43 -11.98 -34.25
N LEU A 172 25.13 -11.58 -33.18
CA LEU A 172 26.31 -10.75 -33.25
C LEU A 172 27.35 -11.46 -34.12
N LYS A 173 27.65 -10.85 -35.27
CA LYS A 173 28.67 -11.32 -36.21
C LYS A 173 30.02 -11.28 -35.51
N LYS A 174 30.57 -12.45 -35.18
CA LYS A 174 31.92 -12.61 -34.63
C LYS A 174 32.89 -11.82 -35.51
N ILE A 175 33.54 -10.80 -34.96
CA ILE A 175 34.63 -10.10 -35.64
C ILE A 175 35.83 -11.04 -35.59
N THR A 176 35.88 -12.01 -36.51
CA THR A 176 37.10 -12.71 -36.87
C THR A 176 37.81 -11.85 -37.90
N ASN A 177 38.82 -11.09 -37.45
CA ASN A 177 40.02 -10.70 -38.20
C ASN A 177 40.85 -9.74 -37.34
N PHE A 178 41.59 -10.28 -36.37
CA PHE A 178 42.83 -9.63 -35.93
C PHE A 178 43.95 -10.21 -36.79
N ASN A 179 44.13 -9.65 -37.98
CA ASN A 179 45.24 -10.02 -38.83
C ASN A 179 46.55 -9.63 -38.14
N ASP A 180 47.37 -10.64 -37.88
CA ASP A 180 48.78 -10.53 -37.54
C ASP A 180 49.50 -9.66 -38.58
N ALA A 181 49.83 -8.44 -38.19
CA ALA A 181 50.80 -7.60 -38.87
C ALA A 181 51.83 -7.12 -37.85
N ARG A 182 52.60 -8.06 -37.30
CA ARG A 182 53.92 -7.72 -36.75
C ARG A 182 54.88 -7.62 -37.92
N GLU A 183 54.94 -6.40 -38.45
CA GLU A 183 55.93 -5.94 -39.40
C GLU A 183 57.34 -6.27 -38.87
N LYS A 184 58.05 -7.11 -39.62
CA LYS A 184 59.49 -7.32 -39.43
C LYS A 184 60.19 -6.01 -39.78
N THR A 185 60.77 -5.35 -38.78
CA THR A 185 61.80 -4.34 -39.05
C THR A 185 63.16 -5.00 -38.82
N ALA A 186 64.03 -4.77 -39.80
CA ALA A 186 65.34 -5.37 -40.03
C ALA A 186 66.39 -5.09 -38.94
#